data_AF-A0A935QU55-F1
#
_entry.id   AF-A0A935QU55-F1
#
_cell.length_a   1.000
_cell.length_b   1.000
_cell.length_c   1.000
_cell.angle_alpha   90.00
_cell.angle_beta   90.00
_cell.angle_gamma   90.00
#
_symmetry.space_group_name_H-M   'P 1'
#
loop_
_entity.id
_entity.type
_entity.pdbx_description
1 polymer ?
#
loop_
_entity_poly.entity_id
_entity_poly.type
_entity_poly.pdbx_seq_one_letter_code
_entity_poly.pdbx_strand_id
1 'polypeptide(L)'
;MAQQELSVSQIISRVVDALGAQLELQAELFKAELSQGMSTLAQDLLPMALAGAFFGLGYTLASVGFVLALAKTIGLWGGFLLIGALNLLMGGLILQRVASRVQARQALSDGEQVDPATAETLPGRDTYSTHTGTPNVR
;
A
#
# COMPACT_ATOMS: atom_id res chain seq x y z
N MET A 1 -61.70 -2.37 13.59
CA MET A 1 -60.48 -3.17 13.82
C MET A 1 -59.84 -3.41 12.47
N ALA A 2 -58.93 -2.53 12.01
CA ALA A 2 -58.25 -2.73 10.73
C ALA A 2 -56.95 -1.91 10.72
N GLN A 3 -55.86 -2.45 11.25
CA GLN A 3 -54.50 -1.98 10.96
C GLN A 3 -53.47 -2.89 11.63
N GLN A 4 -53.26 -4.09 11.09
CA GLN A 4 -52.10 -4.90 11.49
C GLN A 4 -51.69 -5.90 10.42
N GLU A 5 -51.54 -5.42 9.20
CA GLU A 5 -50.67 -6.07 8.20
C GLU A 5 -49.72 -4.99 7.67
N LEU A 6 -48.83 -4.51 8.54
CA LEU A 6 -47.59 -3.88 8.06
C LEU A 6 -46.80 -5.01 7.41
N SER A 7 -47.00 -5.15 6.10
CA SER A 7 -46.37 -6.14 5.23
C SER A 7 -44.90 -6.30 5.59
N VAL A 8 -44.47 -7.53 5.83
CA VAL A 8 -43.06 -7.91 6.02
C VAL A 8 -42.17 -7.33 4.90
N SER A 9 -42.73 -7.11 3.70
CA SER A 9 -42.02 -6.46 2.59
C SER A 9 -41.67 -5.00 2.85
N GLN A 10 -42.47 -4.24 3.60
CA GLN A 10 -42.16 -2.85 3.98
C GLN A 10 -41.02 -2.78 4.99
N ILE A 11 -40.90 -3.77 5.88
CA ILE A 11 -39.82 -3.86 6.85
C ILE A 11 -38.51 -4.21 6.14
N ILE A 12 -38.54 -5.19 5.22
CA ILE A 12 -37.38 -5.57 4.42
C ILE A 12 -36.91 -4.39 3.55
N SER A 13 -37.84 -3.66 2.91
CA SER A 13 -37.49 -2.45 2.13
C SER A 13 -36.78 -1.42 2.99
N ARG A 14 -37.28 -1.14 4.21
CA ARG A 14 -36.64 -0.18 5.13
C ARG A 14 -35.28 -0.63 5.63
N VAL A 15 -35.08 -1.94 5.84
CA VAL A 15 -33.79 -2.51 6.25
C VAL A 15 -32.78 -2.40 5.10
N VAL A 16 -33.19 -2.72 3.87
CA VAL A 16 -32.36 -2.57 2.67
C VAL A 16 -32.00 -1.10 2.42
N ASP A 17 -32.95 -0.18 2.57
CA ASP A 17 -32.69 1.26 2.45
C ASP A 17 -31.72 1.77 3.54
N ALA A 18 -31.86 1.28 4.78
CA ALA A 18 -30.96 1.63 5.88
C ALA A 18 -29.54 1.07 5.69
N LEU A 19 -29.42 -0.17 5.17
CA LEU A 19 -28.13 -0.77 4.79
C LEU A 19 -27.48 -0.04 3.61
N GLY A 20 -28.29 0.36 2.62
CA GLY A 20 -27.84 1.18 1.49
C GLY A 20 -27.26 2.51 1.97
N ALA A 21 -27.98 3.21 2.85
CA ALA A 21 -27.51 4.46 3.44
C ALA A 21 -26.23 4.28 4.27
N GLN A 22 -26.09 3.18 5.02
CA GLN A 22 -24.85 2.89 5.76
C GLN A 22 -23.66 2.61 4.85
N LEU A 23 -23.87 1.84 3.78
CA LEU A 23 -22.84 1.53 2.79
C LEU A 23 -22.40 2.79 2.03
N GLU A 24 -23.34 3.67 1.71
CA GLU A 24 -23.05 4.94 1.05
C GLU A 24 -22.21 5.86 1.95
N LEU A 25 -22.55 5.93 3.24
CA LEU A 25 -21.78 6.68 4.25
C LEU A 25 -20.37 6.10 4.45
N GLN A 26 -20.23 4.76 4.49
CA GLN A 26 -18.92 4.11 4.55
C GLN A 26 -18.11 4.32 3.28
N ALA A 27 -18.74 4.29 2.11
CA ALA A 27 -18.07 4.55 0.83
C ALA A 27 -17.61 6.01 0.72
N GLU A 28 -18.38 6.95 1.25
CA GLU A 28 -18.04 8.37 1.27
C GLU A 28 -16.90 8.67 2.23
N LEU A 29 -16.92 8.09 3.44
CA LEU A 29 -15.80 8.12 4.38
C LEU A 29 -14.53 7.49 3.80
N PHE A 30 -14.66 6.31 3.19
CA PHE A 30 -13.55 5.61 2.55
C PHE A 30 -12.95 6.42 1.39
N LYS A 31 -13.80 7.07 0.58
CA LYS A 31 -13.34 8.00 -0.48
C LYS A 31 -12.66 9.23 0.09
N ALA A 32 -13.20 9.83 1.15
CA ALA A 32 -12.60 11.00 1.78
C ALA A 32 -11.21 10.67 2.33
N GLU A 33 -11.10 9.55 3.05
CA GLU A 33 -9.85 9.06 3.64
C GLU A 33 -8.83 8.64 2.57
N LEU A 34 -9.27 7.96 1.50
CA LEU A 34 -8.44 7.66 0.33
C LEU A 34 -7.97 8.92 -0.39
N SER A 35 -8.81 9.94 -0.56
CA SER A 35 -8.43 11.16 -1.27
C SER A 35 -7.37 11.95 -0.49
N GLN A 36 -7.51 11.97 0.84
CA GLN A 36 -6.59 12.67 1.73
C GLN A 36 -5.27 11.90 1.87
N GLY A 37 -5.36 10.57 1.94
CA GLY A 37 -4.21 9.67 1.88
C GLY A 37 -3.48 9.73 0.53
N MET A 38 -4.19 9.74 -0.59
CA MET A 38 -3.59 9.84 -1.93
C MET A 38 -2.94 11.19 -2.18
N SER A 39 -3.50 12.30 -1.69
CA SER A 39 -2.91 13.63 -1.91
C SER A 39 -1.55 13.76 -1.24
N THR A 40 -1.43 13.26 -0.01
CA THR A 40 -0.17 13.26 0.74
C THR A 40 0.83 12.26 0.15
N LEU A 41 0.39 11.05 -0.19
CA LEU A 41 1.25 10.08 -0.89
C LEU A 41 1.71 10.59 -2.25
N ALA A 42 0.86 11.28 -3.00
CA ALA A 42 1.21 11.87 -4.29
C ALA A 42 2.26 12.97 -4.14
N GLN A 43 2.17 13.81 -3.11
CA GLN A 43 3.17 14.84 -2.82
C GLN A 43 4.53 14.24 -2.48
N ASP A 44 4.59 13.10 -1.81
CA ASP A 44 5.85 12.42 -1.47
C ASP A 44 6.40 11.59 -2.63
N LEU A 45 5.52 10.97 -3.42
CA LEU A 45 5.90 10.17 -4.59
C LEU A 45 6.37 11.04 -5.76
N LEU A 46 5.86 12.26 -5.92
CA LEU A 46 6.23 13.14 -7.02
C LEU A 46 7.73 13.50 -7.06
N PRO A 47 8.36 13.99 -5.97
CA PRO A 47 9.81 14.24 -5.94
C PRO A 47 10.60 12.93 -6.04
N MET A 48 10.10 11.82 -5.49
CA MET A 48 10.75 10.51 -5.60
C MET A 48 10.76 10.01 -7.05
N ALA A 49 9.66 10.17 -7.78
CA ALA A 49 9.53 9.82 -9.18
C ALA A 49 10.42 10.70 -10.08
N LEU A 50 10.45 12.01 -9.81
CA LEU A 50 11.35 12.95 -10.48
C LEU A 50 12.82 12.60 -10.22
N ALA A 51 13.19 12.35 -8.96
CA ALA A 51 14.54 11.93 -8.61
C ALA A 51 14.92 10.61 -9.31
N GLY A 52 14.00 9.64 -9.35
CA GLY A 52 14.18 8.38 -10.08
C GLY A 52 14.41 8.60 -11.58
N ALA A 53 13.62 9.47 -12.22
CA ALA A 53 13.77 9.79 -13.63
C ALA A 53 15.11 10.47 -13.94
N PHE A 54 15.51 11.48 -13.15
CA PHE A 54 16.81 12.14 -13.28
C PHE A 54 17.98 11.20 -13.03
N PHE A 55 17.86 10.32 -12.03
CA PHE A 55 18.88 9.32 -11.75
C PHE A 55 19.02 8.32 -12.90
N GLY A 56 17.89 7.85 -13.46
CA GLY A 56 17.88 6.98 -14.63
C GLY A 56 18.53 7.65 -15.85
N LEU A 57 18.25 8.94 -16.07
CA LEU A 57 18.84 9.70 -17.17
C LEU A 57 20.34 9.93 -16.99
N GLY A 58 20.78 10.26 -15.78
CA GLY A 58 22.21 10.37 -15.46
C GLY A 58 22.94 9.03 -15.62
N TYR A 59 22.29 7.94 -15.22
CA TYR A 59 22.83 6.59 -15.33
C TYR A 59 23.00 6.13 -16.79
N THR A 60 22.02 6.40 -17.65
CA THR A 60 22.14 6.06 -19.09
C THR A 60 23.24 6.89 -19.74
N LEU A 61 23.35 8.18 -19.41
CA LEU A 61 24.42 9.04 -19.90
C LEU A 61 25.80 8.55 -19.44
N ALA A 62 25.94 8.19 -18.16
CA ALA A 62 27.16 7.61 -17.61
C ALA A 62 27.52 6.29 -18.29
N SER A 63 26.53 5.42 -18.52
CA SER A 63 26.72 4.14 -19.22
C SER A 63 27.21 4.37 -20.65
N VAL A 64 26.58 5.27 -21.40
CA VAL A 64 27.01 5.61 -22.77
C VAL A 64 28.42 6.22 -22.77
N GLY A 65 28.72 7.13 -21.83
CA GLY A 65 30.06 7.68 -21.65
C GLY A 65 31.11 6.60 -21.37
N PHE A 66 30.78 5.61 -20.55
CA PHE A 66 31.65 4.48 -20.26
C PHE A 66 31.84 3.58 -21.50
N VAL A 67 30.78 3.30 -22.28
CA VAL A 67 30.88 2.58 -23.56
C VAL A 67 31.84 3.31 -24.49
N LEU A 68 31.69 4.62 -24.64
CA LEU A 68 32.53 5.44 -25.51
C LEU A 68 33.99 5.48 -25.05
N ALA A 69 34.23 5.50 -23.73
CA ALA A 69 35.58 5.42 -23.17
C ALA A 69 36.23 4.06 -23.46
N LEU A 70 35.49 2.95 -23.31
CA LEU A 70 35.96 1.59 -23.58
C LEU A 70 36.01 1.26 -25.08
N ALA A 71 35.31 2.03 -25.93
CA ALA A 71 35.30 1.82 -27.36
C ALA A 71 36.69 1.89 -27.99
N LYS A 72 37.61 2.66 -27.39
CA LYS A 72 39.01 2.75 -27.84
C LYS A 72 39.82 1.48 -27.60
N THR A 73 39.46 0.65 -26.62
CA THR A 73 40.25 -0.54 -26.24
C THR A 73 39.66 -1.84 -26.77
N ILE A 74 38.35 -2.00 -26.71
CA ILE A 74 37.64 -3.25 -27.06
C ILE A 74 36.56 -3.07 -28.14
N GLY A 75 36.45 -1.87 -28.72
CA GLY A 75 35.43 -1.53 -29.70
C GLY A 75 34.06 -1.25 -29.07
N LEU A 76 33.18 -0.56 -29.81
CA LEU A 76 31.84 -0.18 -29.31
C LEU A 76 31.04 -1.40 -28.84
N TRP A 77 31.03 -2.47 -29.63
CA TRP A 77 30.29 -3.70 -29.34
C TRP A 77 30.77 -4.37 -28.04
N GLY A 78 32.09 -4.41 -27.81
CA GLY A 78 32.66 -4.95 -26.57
C GLY A 78 32.28 -4.11 -25.36
N GLY A 79 32.31 -2.77 -25.48
CA GLY A 79 31.87 -1.85 -24.43
C GLY A 79 30.41 -2.04 -24.04
N PHE A 80 29.50 -2.10 -25.03
CA PHE A 80 28.07 -2.34 -24.79
C PHE A 80 27.82 -3.68 -24.11
N LEU A 81 28.49 -4.74 -24.55
CA LEU A 81 28.28 -6.08 -24.02
C LEU A 81 28.77 -6.19 -22.57
N LEU A 82 29.90 -5.54 -22.25
CA LEU A 82 30.48 -5.53 -20.90
C LEU A 82 29.63 -4.70 -19.92
N ILE A 83 29.22 -3.50 -20.32
CA ILE A 83 28.36 -2.65 -19.50
C ILE A 83 26.96 -3.24 -19.36
N GLY A 84 26.43 -3.86 -20.41
CA GLY A 84 25.17 -4.60 -20.39
C GLY A 84 25.22 -5.79 -19.43
N ALA A 85 26.30 -6.58 -19.46
CA ALA A 85 26.49 -7.70 -18.53
C ALA A 85 26.59 -7.22 -17.08
N LEU A 86 27.32 -6.14 -16.82
CA LEU A 86 27.44 -5.56 -15.48
C LEU A 86 26.08 -5.07 -14.97
N ASN A 87 25.31 -4.38 -15.82
CA ASN A 87 23.95 -3.95 -15.53
C ASN A 87 23.03 -5.12 -15.17
N LEU A 88 23.09 -6.19 -15.95
CA LEU A 88 22.24 -7.36 -15.76
C LEU A 88 22.56 -8.08 -14.45
N LEU A 89 23.84 -8.19 -14.09
CA LEU A 89 24.27 -8.73 -12.80
C LEU A 89 23.79 -7.87 -11.63
N MET A 90 23.96 -6.55 -11.73
CA MET A 90 23.54 -5.62 -10.68
C MET A 90 22.03 -5.64 -10.47
N GLY A 91 21.25 -5.61 -11.56
CA GLY A 91 19.80 -5.74 -11.53
C GLY A 91 19.35 -7.08 -10.96
N GLY A 92 19.98 -8.18 -11.37
CA GLY A 92 19.68 -9.52 -10.87
C GLY A 92 19.92 -9.67 -9.36
N LEU A 93 21.03 -9.13 -8.84
CA LEU A 93 21.35 -9.15 -7.41
C LEU A 93 20.32 -8.35 -6.58
N ILE A 94 19.88 -7.20 -7.08
CA ILE A 94 18.84 -6.41 -6.42
C ILE A 94 17.53 -7.18 -6.40
N LEU A 95 17.14 -7.76 -7.54
CA LEU A 95 15.91 -8.56 -7.64
C LEU A 95 15.92 -9.75 -6.68
N GLN A 96 17.05 -10.44 -6.57
CA GLN A 96 17.23 -11.56 -5.64
C GLN A 96 17.11 -11.11 -4.17
N ARG A 97 17.68 -9.94 -3.82
CA ARG A 97 17.53 -9.38 -2.47
C ARG A 97 16.10 -8.95 -2.16
N VAL A 98 15.37 -8.42 -3.13
CA VAL A 98 13.96 -8.07 -2.93
C VAL A 98 13.10 -9.32 -2.80
N ALA A 99 13.30 -10.30 -3.68
CA ALA A 99 12.58 -11.58 -3.64
C ALA A 99 12.75 -12.29 -2.30
N SER A 100 13.98 -12.37 -1.78
CA SER A 100 14.27 -12.98 -0.48
C SER A 100 13.61 -12.24 0.69
N ARG A 101 13.55 -10.89 0.65
CA ARG A 101 12.84 -10.10 1.67
C ARG A 101 11.33 -10.28 1.63
N VAL A 102 10.74 -10.40 0.44
CA VAL A 102 9.30 -10.63 0.27
C VAL A 102 8.93 -12.02 0.78
N GLN A 103 9.72 -13.05 0.43
CA GLN A 103 9.53 -14.41 0.93
C GLN A 103 9.65 -14.48 2.46
N ALA A 104 10.64 -13.78 3.05
CA ALA A 104 10.79 -13.72 4.49
C ALA A 104 9.60 -13.04 5.21
N ARG A 105 8.99 -12.03 4.59
CA ARG A 105 7.78 -11.37 5.14
C ARG A 105 6.54 -12.24 5.02
N GLN A 106 6.40 -13.00 3.94
CA GLN A 106 5.30 -13.96 3.77
C GLN A 106 5.39 -15.09 4.80
N ALA A 107 6.59 -15.63 5.03
CA ALA A 107 6.80 -16.67 6.04
C ALA A 107 6.48 -16.22 7.48
N LEU A 108 6.64 -14.93 7.79
CA LEU A 108 6.24 -14.35 9.08
C LEU A 108 4.72 -14.15 9.18
N SER A 109 4.06 -13.79 8.08
CA SER A 109 2.60 -13.60 8.04
C SER A 109 1.83 -14.92 8.15
N ASP A 110 2.39 -16.02 7.64
CA ASP A 110 1.80 -17.36 7.74
C ASP A 110 2.00 -17.98 9.14
N GLY A 111 2.98 -17.51 9.91
CA GLY A 111 3.24 -17.94 11.28
C GLY A 111 2.36 -17.26 12.34
N GLU A 112 1.77 -16.10 12.02
CA GLU A 112 0.86 -15.34 12.89
C GLU A 112 -0.60 -15.60 12.52
N GLN A 113 -0.93 -16.84 12.18
CA GLN A 113 -2.32 -17.29 12.14
C GLN A 113 -2.80 -17.41 13.58
N VAL A 114 -3.35 -16.31 14.11
CA VAL A 114 -4.07 -16.29 15.39
C VAL A 114 -5.17 -17.34 15.32
N ASP A 115 -4.96 -18.45 16.03
CA ASP A 115 -5.96 -19.49 16.21
C ASP A 115 -7.21 -18.85 16.84
N PRO A 116 -8.36 -18.81 16.12
CA PRO A 116 -9.58 -18.22 16.65
C PRO A 116 -10.09 -18.95 17.90
N ALA A 117 -9.60 -20.15 18.18
CA ALA A 117 -9.90 -20.87 19.42
C ALA A 117 -9.25 -20.26 20.67
N THR A 118 -8.22 -19.42 20.52
CA THR A 118 -7.54 -18.77 21.66
C THR A 118 -8.15 -17.40 22.02
N ALA A 119 -8.99 -16.83 21.14
CA ALA A 119 -9.64 -15.54 21.38
C ALA A 119 -10.78 -15.59 22.42
N GLU A 120 -11.25 -16.77 22.83
CA GLU A 120 -12.34 -16.94 23.80
C GLU A 120 -11.90 -17.07 25.26
N THR A 121 -10.61 -16.98 25.59
CA THR A 121 -10.12 -17.18 26.98
C THR A 121 -9.47 -15.97 27.64
N LEU A 122 -9.88 -14.75 27.27
CA LEU A 122 -9.56 -13.54 28.05
C LEU A 122 -10.73 -13.16 28.97
N PRO A 123 -10.68 -13.50 30.28
CA PRO A 123 -11.62 -12.97 31.25
C PRO A 123 -11.28 -11.50 31.53
N GLY A 124 -12.26 -10.61 31.35
CA GLY A 124 -12.18 -9.23 31.85
C GLY A 124 -11.82 -8.20 30.79
N ARG A 125 -12.79 -7.86 29.93
CA ARG A 125 -12.78 -6.60 29.18
C ARG A 125 -13.97 -5.72 29.60
N ASP A 126 -14.06 -5.48 30.90
CA ASP A 126 -14.75 -4.31 31.43
C ASP A 126 -13.71 -3.20 31.55
N THR A 127 -13.88 -2.14 30.74
CA THR A 127 -13.77 -0.72 31.12
C THR A 127 -13.72 0.14 29.87
N TYR A 128 -14.90 0.48 29.38
CA TYR A 128 -15.09 1.77 28.73
C TYR A 128 -14.80 2.85 29.77
N SER A 129 -13.66 3.53 29.66
CA SER A 129 -13.44 4.83 30.31
C SER A 129 -13.66 5.93 29.28
N THR A 130 -14.90 6.40 29.26
CA THR A 130 -15.35 7.64 28.64
C THR A 130 -14.53 8.79 29.24
N HIS A 131 -13.50 9.24 28.53
CA HIS A 131 -12.78 10.45 28.90
C HIS A 131 -13.59 11.66 28.43
N THR A 132 -14.57 12.08 29.23
CA THR A 132 -15.23 13.38 29.08
C THR A 132 -14.27 14.47 29.56
N GLY A 133 -13.44 14.95 28.65
CA GLY A 133 -12.66 16.18 28.84
C GLY A 133 -13.60 17.38 28.92
N THR A 134 -13.71 17.97 30.11
CA THR A 134 -14.36 19.26 30.34
C THR A 134 -13.46 20.40 29.79
N PRO A 135 -14.02 21.44 29.16
CA PRO A 135 -13.26 22.59 28.69
C PRO A 135 -12.90 23.49 29.88
N ASN A 136 -11.61 23.68 30.13
CA ASN A 136 -11.13 24.65 31.11
C ASN A 136 -11.19 26.06 30.51
N VAL A 137 -12.10 26.88 31.03
CA VAL A 137 -12.17 28.32 30.80
C VAL A 137 -11.27 28.98 31.84
N ARG A 138 -10.13 29.53 31.40
CA ARG A 138 -9.48 30.69 32.01
C ARG A 138 -8.75 31.51 30.97
#